data_AF-A0A3N5FZU3-F1
#
_entry.id   AF-A0A3N5FZU3-F1
#
_cell.length_a   1.000
_cell.length_b   1.000
_cell.length_c   1.000
_cell.angle_alpha   90.00
_cell.angle_beta   90.00
_cell.angle_gamma   90.00
#
_symmetry.space_group_name_H-M   'P 1'
#
loop_
_entity.id
_entity.type
_entity.pdbx_description
1 polymer ?
#
loop_
_entity_poly.entity_id
_entity_poly.type
_entity_poly.pdbx_seq_one_letter_code
_entity_poly.pdbx_strand_id
1 'polypeptide(L)'
;MFSFGILLGILLSAVITWANFEAVFYGFARLSTDQLGTLSCPLLMTSADTRTVSAEFTNPGSKSTQILVRADISTPALMRKEQELLAFAP
;
A
#
# COMPACT_ATOMS: atom_id res chain seq x y z
N MET A 1 20.64 5.85 -35.67
CA MET A 1 20.68 6.65 -34.42
C MET A 1 19.30 7.01 -33.85
N PHE A 2 18.18 6.48 -34.38
CA PHE A 2 16.84 6.69 -33.79
C PHE A 2 16.41 5.60 -32.80
N SER A 3 16.89 4.37 -33.01
CA SER A 3 16.52 3.21 -32.19
C SER A 3 16.89 3.39 -30.72
N PHE A 4 18.01 4.05 -30.42
CA PHE A 4 18.43 4.35 -29.04
C PHE A 4 17.47 5.29 -28.32
N GLY A 5 16.99 6.33 -28.99
CA GLY A 5 16.01 7.26 -28.39
C GLY A 5 14.68 6.58 -28.10
N ILE A 6 14.23 5.72 -29.02
CA ILE A 6 12.99 4.93 -28.83
C ILE A 6 13.15 3.96 -27.65
N LEU A 7 14.28 3.25 -27.57
CA LEU A 7 14.55 2.30 -26.49
C LEU A 7 14.61 2.99 -25.12
N LEU A 8 15.25 4.15 -25.06
CA LEU A 8 15.33 4.95 -23.84
C LEU A 8 13.95 5.47 -23.42
N GLY A 9 13.15 5.97 -24.37
CA GLY A 9 11.79 6.45 -24.10
C GLY A 9 10.87 5.36 -23.56
N ILE A 10 10.96 4.14 -24.10
CA ILE A 10 10.22 2.98 -23.60
C ILE A 10 10.67 2.62 -22.19
N LEU A 11 11.99 2.57 -21.93
CA LEU A 11 12.53 2.28 -20.60
C LEU A 11 12.07 3.28 -19.55
N LEU A 12 12.16 4.57 -19.84
CA LEU A 12 11.69 5.64 -18.97
C LEU A 12 10.18 5.51 -18.70
N SER A 13 9.39 5.26 -19.74
CA SER A 13 7.94 5.09 -19.59
C SER A 13 7.59 3.86 -18.73
N ALA A 14 8.31 2.76 -18.92
CA ALA A 14 8.13 1.55 -18.12
C ALA A 14 8.44 1.79 -16.64
N VAL A 15 9.54 2.50 -16.33
CA VAL A 15 9.93 2.84 -14.95
C VAL A 15 8.90 3.76 -14.29
N ILE A 16 8.42 4.79 -15.00
CA ILE A 16 7.43 5.73 -14.46
C ILE A 16 6.08 5.03 -14.22
N THR A 17 5.67 4.14 -15.13
CA THR A 17 4.38 3.45 -15.02
C THR A 17 4.43 2.25 -14.07
N TRP A 18 5.62 1.82 -13.65
CA TRP A 18 5.83 0.63 -12.83
C TRP A 18 4.96 0.63 -11.57
N ALA A 19 4.94 1.72 -10.81
CA ALA A 19 4.15 1.81 -9.58
C ALA A 19 2.64 1.60 -9.80
N ASN A 20 2.11 2.10 -10.93
CA ASN A 20 0.70 1.89 -11.28
C ASN A 20 0.44 0.44 -11.71
N PHE A 21 1.38 -0.14 -12.46
CA PHE A 21 1.28 -1.54 -12.89
C PHE A 21 1.37 -2.50 -11.70
N GLU A 22 2.29 -2.23 -10.79
CA GLU A 22 2.49 -2.94 -9.52
C GLU A 22 1.22 -2.94 -8.68
N ALA A 23 0.57 -1.77 -8.54
CA ALA A 23 -0.66 -1.67 -7.77
C ALA A 23 -1.82 -2.49 -8.35
N VAL A 24 -1.95 -2.52 -9.68
CA VAL A 24 -2.96 -3.32 -10.39
C VAL A 24 -2.64 -4.82 -10.28
N PHE A 25 -1.36 -5.20 -10.45
CA PHE A 25 -0.94 -6.60 -10.46
C PHE A 25 -1.07 -7.26 -9.07
N TYR A 26 -0.79 -6.52 -8.00
CA TYR A 26 -0.98 -7.00 -6.63
C TYR A 26 -2.44 -6.95 -6.16
N GLY A 27 -3.36 -6.46 -6.99
CA GLY A 27 -4.77 -6.46 -6.65
C GLY A 27 -5.08 -5.60 -5.43
N PHE A 28 -4.32 -4.51 -5.22
CA PHE A 28 -4.77 -3.44 -4.34
C PHE A 28 -6.03 -2.84 -4.99
N ALA A 29 -7.19 -3.42 -4.67
CA ALA A 29 -8.46 -2.83 -5.04
C ALA A 29 -8.44 -1.38 -4.53
N ARG A 30 -9.01 -0.44 -5.30
CA ARG A 30 -9.32 0.91 -4.81
C ARG A 30 -10.24 0.76 -3.59
N LEU A 31 -9.65 0.55 -2.42
CA LEU A 31 -10.35 0.28 -1.17
C LEU A 31 -10.88 1.59 -0.57
N SER A 32 -10.30 2.72 -0.95
CA SER A 32 -10.86 4.06 -0.73
C SER A 32 -10.12 5.09 -1.58
N THR A 33 -10.78 6.19 -1.94
CA THR A 33 -10.13 7.39 -2.47
C THR A 33 -9.43 8.18 -1.36
N ASP A 34 -9.84 7.97 -0.11
CA ASP A 34 -9.26 8.66 1.05
C ASP A 34 -7.98 7.98 1.53
N GLN A 35 -6.95 8.81 1.68
CA GLN A 35 -5.67 8.42 2.25
C GLN A 35 -5.85 8.27 3.77
N LEU A 36 -5.40 7.16 4.35
CA LEU A 36 -5.30 7.03 5.81
C LEU A 36 -4.20 7.97 6.30
N GLY A 37 -4.58 9.18 6.74
CA GLY A 37 -3.63 10.19 7.23
C GLY A 37 -2.88 9.78 8.49
N THR A 38 -3.38 8.80 9.25
CA THR A 38 -2.74 8.26 10.45
C THR A 38 -1.79 7.10 10.16
N LEU A 39 -1.66 6.67 8.89
CA LEU A 39 -0.76 5.58 8.50
C LEU A 39 0.68 6.10 8.45
N SER A 40 1.49 5.66 9.43
CA SER A 40 2.92 5.93 9.45
C SER A 40 3.67 4.78 8.78
N CYS A 41 4.03 5.01 7.51
CA CYS A 41 4.91 4.13 6.74
C CYS A 41 6.23 4.83 6.42
N PRO A 42 7.40 4.21 6.67
CA PRO A 42 8.67 4.73 6.21
C PRO A 42 8.71 4.74 4.67
N LEU A 43 9.13 5.86 4.09
CA LEU A 43 9.17 6.05 2.62
C LEU A 43 10.15 5.11 1.92
N LEU A 44 11.28 4.81 2.59
CA LEU A 44 12.30 3.88 2.10
C LEU A 44 12.66 2.90 3.21
N MET A 45 12.74 1.61 2.85
CA MET A 45 13.29 0.54 3.67
C MET A 45 14.28 -0.28 2.86
N THR A 46 15.38 -0.71 3.48
CA THR A 46 16.27 -1.70 2.88
C THR A 46 15.83 -3.11 3.27
N SER A 47 16.32 -4.14 2.58
CA SER A 47 15.99 -5.54 2.88
C SER A 47 16.49 -6.01 4.26
N ALA A 48 17.42 -5.27 4.88
CA ALA A 48 17.92 -5.54 6.22
C ALA A 48 17.15 -4.79 7.32
N ASP A 49 16.30 -3.82 6.95
CA ASP A 49 15.56 -3.01 7.91
C ASP A 49 14.26 -3.69 8.31
N THR A 50 14.07 -3.88 9.62
CA THR A 50 12.76 -4.19 10.20
C THR A 50 12.23 -2.91 10.85
N ARG A 51 11.09 -2.41 10.37
CA ARG A 51 10.42 -1.22 10.91
C ARG A 51 8.96 -1.54 11.18
N THR A 52 8.40 -0.88 12.18
CA THR A 52 6.99 -1.00 12.52
C THR A 52 6.18 -0.03 11.68
N VAL A 53 5.17 -0.56 10.99
CA VAL A 53 4.10 0.23 10.35
C VAL A 53 2.95 0.32 11.34
N SER A 54 2.45 1.54 11.59
CA SER A 54 1.35 1.77 12.53
C SER A 54 0.28 2.67 11.90
N ALA A 55 -0.98 2.38 12.20
CA ALA A 55 -2.11 3.24 11.86
C ALA A 55 -3.00 3.41 13.10
N GLU A 56 -3.47 4.62 13.33
CA GLU A 56 -4.38 4.95 14.43
C GLU A 56 -5.80 5.11 13.91
N PHE A 57 -6.75 4.47 14.60
CA PHE A 57 -8.17 4.51 14.28
C PHE A 57 -8.94 4.96 15.52
N THR A 58 -9.69 6.04 15.39
CA THR A 58 -10.51 6.59 16.48
C THR A 58 -11.98 6.52 16.07
N ASN A 59 -12.83 6.02 16.96
CA ASN A 59 -14.28 6.02 16.77
C ASN A 59 -14.89 7.25 17.46
N PRO A 60 -15.22 8.34 16.73
CA PRO A 60 -15.84 9.52 17.34
C PRO A 60 -17.32 9.30 17.71
N GLY A 61 -17.89 8.13 17.38
CA GLY A 61 -19.29 7.82 17.63
C GLY A 61 -19.56 7.39 19.08
N SER A 62 -20.78 7.62 19.54
CA SER A 62 -21.25 7.18 20.86
C SER A 62 -21.61 5.69 20.94
N LYS A 63 -21.37 4.92 19.87
CA LYS A 63 -21.70 3.50 19.76
C LYS A 63 -20.47 2.69 19.41
N SER A 64 -20.37 1.50 19.97
CA SER A 64 -19.32 0.55 19.59
C SER A 64 -19.51 0.13 18.13
N THR A 65 -18.42 0.16 17.37
CA THR A 65 -18.38 -0.22 15.96
C THR A 65 -17.36 -1.34 15.78
N GLN A 66 -17.78 -2.41 15.10
CA GLN A 66 -16.88 -3.46 14.65
C GLN A 66 -16.34 -3.07 13.28
N ILE A 67 -15.02 -2.96 13.16
CA ILE A 67 -14.35 -2.58 11.93
C ILE A 67 -13.43 -3.74 11.53
N LEU A 68 -13.53 -4.16 10.27
CA LEU A 68 -12.59 -5.12 9.71
C LEU A 68 -11.36 -4.36 9.22
N VAL A 69 -10.22 -4.59 9.85
CA VAL A 69 -8.94 -4.04 9.40
C VAL A 69 -8.24 -5.10 8.55
N ARG A 70 -7.87 -4.72 7.33
CA ARG A 70 -7.13 -5.57 6.38
C ARG A 70 -5.82 -4.88 6.02
N ALA A 71 -4.72 -5.56 6.30
CA ALA A 71 -3.40 -5.20 5.83
C ALA A 71 -2.99 -6.15 4.69
N ASP A 72 -2.86 -5.60 3.49
CA ASP A 72 -2.35 -6.30 2.32
C ASP A 72 -0.94 -5.76 2.04
N ILE A 73 0.08 -6.62 2.17
CA ILE A 73 1.50 -6.23 2.01
C ILE A 73 2.05 -6.90 0.75
N SER A 74 2.45 -6.07 -0.22
CA SER A 74 3.21 -6.55 -1.38
C SER A 74 4.62 -6.93 -0.94
N THR A 75 5.06 -8.12 -1.33
CA THR A 75 6.44 -8.57 -1.16
C THR A 75 6.92 -9.16 -2.48
N PRO A 76 8.23 -9.20 -2.77
CA PRO A 76 8.76 -9.87 -3.96
C PRO A 76 8.49 -11.38 -3.99
N ALA A 77 7.96 -11.95 -2.90
CA ALA A 77 7.54 -13.34 -2.80
C ALA A 77 6.01 -13.45 -2.84
N LEU A 78 5.41 -14.26 -1.95
CA LEU A 78 3.96 -14.37 -1.81
C LEU A 78 3.40 -13.14 -1.09
N MET A 79 2.28 -12.63 -1.61
CA MET A 79 1.54 -11.54 -1.00
C MET A 79 1.10 -11.93 0.42
N ARG A 80 1.45 -11.12 1.42
CA ARG A 80 1.04 -11.34 2.81
C ARG A 80 -0.26 -10.59 3.07
N LYS A 81 -1.30 -11.31 3.49
CA LYS A 81 -2.60 -10.74 3.84
C LYS A 81 -2.89 -11.02 5.30
N GLU A 82 -3.13 -9.98 6.06
CA GLU A 82 -3.53 -10.08 7.46
C GLU A 82 -4.85 -9.34 7.65
N GLN A 83 -5.78 -9.99 8.34
CA GLN A 83 -7.12 -9.48 8.57
C GLN A 83 -7.46 -9.70 10.03
N GLU A 84 -7.92 -8.64 10.66
CA GLU A 84 -8.35 -8.68 12.06
C GLU A 84 -9.66 -7.90 12.21
N LEU A 85 -10.62 -8.52 12.90
CA LEU A 85 -11.86 -7.86 13.26
C LEU A 85 -11.65 -7.18 14.61
N LEU A 86 -11.60 -5.86 14.61
CA LEU A 86 -11.38 -5.06 15.80
C LEU A 86 -12.70 -4.46 16.27
N ALA A 87 -12.97 -4.60 17.57
CA ALA A 87 -14.09 -3.95 18.22
C ALA A 87 -13.60 -2.63 18.84
N PHE A 88 -14.06 -1.50 18.30
CA PHE A 88 -13.73 -0.19 18.86
C PHE A 88 -14.80 0.20 19.89
N ALA A 89 -14.36 0.35 21.14
CA ALA A 89 -15.15 1.00 22.19
C ALA A 89 -15.13 2.53 21.98
N PRO A 90 -16.17 3.26 22.40
CA PRO A 90 -16.21 4.72 22.36
C PRO A 90 -15.17 5.36 23.28
#